data_AF-A0A535FEE3-F1
#
_entry.id   AF-A0A535FEE3-F1
#
_cell.length_a   1.000
_cell.length_b   1.000
_cell.length_c   1.000
_cell.angle_alpha   90.00
_cell.angle_beta   90.00
_cell.angle_gamma   90.00
#
_symmetry.space_group_name_H-M   'P 1'
#
loop_
_entity.id
_entity.type
_entity.pdbx_description
1 polymer ?
#
loop_
_entity_poly.entity_id
_entity_poly.type
_entity_poly.pdbx_seq_one_letter_code
_entity_poly.pdbx_strand_id
1 'polypeptide(L)'
;QGKFDLEDFLNAMRQLKRMGPLRQVMEMMPGFNKLAAMPEMEEALVGDQLKHIEAMILSMTKEERSKPDIINGSRRKRIARGSGTSVEALNQLLKQFNEMSSAIRQFSSGKGPLAQMMRQYASTGGEGIQGMPAMPAIPRTAGGGKKTGKAARKEKRKQKARSGRR
;
A
#
# COMPACT_ATOMS: atom_id res chain seq x y z
N GLN A 1 -3.23 -8.89 11.83
CA GLN A 1 -2.63 -7.99 10.82
C GLN A 1 -2.64 -8.76 9.51
N GLY A 2 -3.41 -8.29 8.53
CA GLY A 2 -3.48 -8.92 7.20
C GLY A 2 -2.17 -8.70 6.45
N LYS A 3 -1.63 -9.74 5.81
CA LYS A 3 -0.52 -9.59 4.88
C LYS A 3 -1.13 -9.17 3.54
N PHE A 4 -0.65 -8.06 2.98
CA PHE A 4 -1.01 -7.67 1.63
C PHE A 4 -0.58 -8.77 0.64
N ASP A 5 -1.55 -9.37 -0.03
CA ASP A 5 -1.36 -10.47 -0.96
C ASP A 5 -1.84 -10.14 -2.39
N LEU A 6 -1.70 -11.08 -3.34
CA LEU A 6 -2.07 -10.84 -4.73
C LEU A 6 -3.59 -10.70 -4.94
N GLU A 7 -4.40 -11.18 -4.01
CA GLU A 7 -5.86 -11.04 -4.06
C GLU A 7 -6.27 -9.62 -3.65
N ASP A 8 -5.64 -9.07 -2.60
CA ASP A 8 -5.78 -7.66 -2.24
C ASP A 8 -5.33 -6.74 -3.38
N PHE A 9 -4.23 -7.08 -4.04
CA PHE A 9 -3.73 -6.35 -5.21
C PHE A 9 -4.73 -6.33 -6.36
N LEU A 10 -5.29 -7.49 -6.72
CA LEU A 10 -6.29 -7.60 -7.78
C LEU A 10 -7.54 -6.79 -7.43
N ASN A 11 -7.97 -6.82 -6.17
CA ASN A 11 -9.14 -6.08 -5.72
C ASN A 11 -8.93 -4.56 -5.83
N ALA A 12 -7.75 -4.06 -5.43
CA ALA A 12 -7.38 -2.66 -5.59
C ALA A 12 -7.36 -2.23 -7.07
N MET A 13 -6.81 -3.07 -7.95
CA MET A 13 -6.80 -2.82 -9.39
C MET A 13 -8.21 -2.82 -10.00
N ARG A 14 -9.07 -3.73 -9.58
CA ARG A 14 -10.48 -3.77 -10.02
C ARG A 14 -11.26 -2.54 -9.56
N GLN A 15 -10.98 -2.03 -8.36
CA GLN A 15 -11.57 -0.78 -7.87
C GLN A 15 -11.12 0.42 -8.72
N LEU A 16 -9.83 0.48 -9.06
CA LEU A 16 -9.31 1.52 -9.96
C LEU A 16 -9.97 1.44 -11.35
N LYS A 17 -10.13 0.22 -11.90
CA LYS A 17 -10.86 -0.02 -13.17
C LYS A 17 -12.32 0.44 -13.10
N ARG A 18 -12.99 0.26 -11.94
CA ARG A 18 -14.41 0.65 -11.73
C ARG A 18 -14.62 2.15 -11.58
N MET A 19 -13.61 2.91 -11.15
CA MET A 19 -13.66 4.38 -11.17
C MET A 19 -13.59 4.95 -12.61
N GLY A 20 -13.46 4.08 -13.61
CA GLY A 20 -13.54 4.42 -15.03
C GLY A 20 -12.19 4.72 -15.65
N PRO A 21 -12.11 4.70 -16.99
CA PRO A 21 -10.90 5.15 -17.67
C PRO A 21 -10.79 6.64 -17.37
N LEU A 22 -9.61 7.09 -16.94
CA LEU A 22 -9.28 8.51 -16.86
C LEU A 22 -9.71 9.28 -18.12
N ARG A 23 -9.87 8.60 -19.26
CA ARG A 23 -10.50 9.04 -20.50
C ARG A 23 -11.81 9.82 -20.32
N GLN A 24 -12.80 9.33 -19.56
CA GLN A 24 -14.10 10.02 -19.45
C GLN A 24 -14.02 11.28 -18.55
N VAL A 25 -13.15 11.26 -17.54
CA VAL A 25 -12.86 12.43 -16.69
C VAL A 25 -11.97 13.43 -17.44
N MET A 26 -11.04 12.96 -18.28
CA MET A 26 -10.18 13.77 -19.15
C MET A 26 -10.97 14.42 -20.30
N GLU A 27 -11.94 13.73 -20.89
CA GLU A 27 -12.86 14.25 -21.92
C GLU A 27 -13.73 15.40 -21.38
N MET A 28 -13.97 15.44 -20.07
CA MET A 28 -14.67 16.55 -19.40
C MET A 28 -13.74 17.72 -19.00
N MET A 29 -12.42 17.58 -19.13
CA MET A 29 -11.46 18.67 -18.87
C MET A 29 -11.19 19.47 -20.16
N PRO A 30 -11.61 20.76 -20.25
CA PRO A 30 -11.31 21.59 -21.41
C PRO A 30 -9.80 21.76 -21.57
N GLY A 31 -9.25 21.41 -22.74
CA GLY A 31 -7.83 21.54 -23.06
C GLY A 31 -7.04 20.23 -23.14
N PHE A 32 -7.59 19.09 -22.69
CA PHE A 32 -6.91 17.78 -22.73
C PHE A 32 -7.24 16.92 -23.97
N ASN A 33 -8.24 17.29 -24.77
CA ASN A 33 -8.64 16.55 -25.98
C ASN A 33 -7.50 16.35 -27.00
N LYS A 34 -6.51 17.24 -27.03
CA LYS A 34 -5.34 17.11 -27.94
C LYS A 34 -4.26 16.17 -27.39
N LEU A 35 -4.20 15.96 -26.07
CA LEU A 35 -3.26 15.06 -25.40
C LEU A 35 -3.82 13.64 -25.28
N ALA A 36 -5.14 13.48 -25.10
CA ALA A 36 -5.81 12.18 -25.09
C ALA A 36 -5.84 11.47 -26.45
N ALA A 37 -5.59 12.19 -27.55
CA ALA A 37 -5.46 11.65 -28.90
C ALA A 37 -4.04 11.10 -29.20
N MET A 38 -3.11 11.16 -28.23
CA MET A 38 -1.80 10.53 -28.37
C MET A 38 -1.94 9.01 -28.16
N PRO A 39 -1.56 8.18 -29.16
CA PRO A 39 -1.71 6.72 -29.09
C PRO A 39 -0.99 6.10 -27.89
N GLU A 40 0.14 6.68 -27.45
CA GLU A 40 0.91 6.17 -26.31
C GLU A 40 0.17 6.31 -24.97
N MET A 41 -0.72 7.30 -24.84
CA MET A 41 -1.59 7.44 -23.67
C MET A 41 -2.75 6.46 -23.73
N GLU A 42 -3.29 6.17 -24.92
CA GLU A 42 -4.43 5.26 -25.09
C GLU A 42 -4.10 3.80 -24.74
N GLU A 43 -2.90 3.32 -25.10
CA GLU A 43 -2.43 1.97 -24.73
C GLU A 43 -2.07 1.83 -23.25
N ALA A 44 -1.56 2.90 -22.63
CA ALA A 44 -1.32 2.98 -21.19
C ALA A 44 -2.63 3.08 -20.39
N LEU A 45 -3.72 3.56 -21.03
CA LEU A 45 -5.01 3.80 -20.41
C LEU A 45 -6.01 2.66 -20.65
N VAL A 46 -5.81 1.58 -19.89
CA VAL A 46 -6.91 0.85 -19.22
C VAL A 46 -7.84 0.03 -20.12
N GLY A 47 -7.35 -1.13 -20.56
CA GLY A 47 -8.22 -2.23 -20.98
C GLY A 47 -7.51 -3.56 -20.89
N ASP A 48 -6.53 -3.75 -21.77
CA ASP A 48 -5.99 -5.07 -22.02
C ASP A 48 -4.90 -5.47 -21.03
N GLN A 49 -4.03 -4.56 -20.59
CA GLN A 49 -3.04 -4.89 -19.55
C GLN A 49 -3.71 -5.35 -18.24
N LEU A 50 -4.79 -4.68 -17.84
CA LEU A 50 -5.57 -5.05 -16.66
C LEU A 50 -6.21 -6.43 -16.82
N LYS A 51 -6.75 -6.75 -18.00
CA LYS A 51 -7.28 -8.10 -18.31
C LYS A 51 -6.18 -9.15 -18.23
N HIS A 52 -4.99 -8.89 -18.75
CA HIS A 52 -3.86 -9.83 -18.67
C HIS A 52 -3.40 -10.04 -17.22
N ILE A 53 -3.33 -8.98 -16.42
CA ILE A 53 -2.99 -9.08 -14.99
C ILE A 53 -4.05 -9.89 -14.24
N GLU A 54 -5.33 -9.60 -14.48
CA GLU A 54 -6.44 -10.35 -13.92
C GLU A 54 -6.38 -11.83 -14.31
N ALA A 55 -6.16 -12.14 -15.59
CA ALA A 55 -6.00 -13.51 -16.07
C ALA A 55 -4.80 -14.22 -15.40
N MET A 56 -3.66 -13.54 -15.25
CA MET A 56 -2.48 -14.09 -14.57
C MET A 56 -2.77 -14.44 -13.11
N ILE A 57 -3.39 -13.55 -12.35
CA ILE A 57 -3.72 -13.79 -10.93
C ILE A 57 -4.79 -14.88 -10.80
N LEU A 58 -5.79 -14.88 -11.68
CA LEU A 58 -6.83 -15.92 -11.70
C LEU A 58 -6.28 -17.31 -12.04
N SER A 59 -5.17 -17.38 -12.78
CA SER A 59 -4.48 -18.64 -13.15
C SER A 59 -3.59 -19.21 -12.02
N MET A 60 -3.42 -18.47 -10.92
CA MET A 60 -2.72 -18.93 -9.72
C MET A 60 -3.63 -19.73 -8.80
N THR A 61 -3.04 -20.63 -8.02
CA THR A 61 -3.75 -21.29 -6.91
C THR A 61 -3.90 -20.35 -5.72
N LYS A 62 -4.83 -20.66 -4.80
CA LYS A 62 -5.03 -19.85 -3.57
C LYS A 62 -3.73 -19.69 -2.76
N GLU A 63 -2.95 -20.77 -2.66
CA GLU A 63 -1.68 -20.74 -1.94
C GLU A 63 -0.67 -19.80 -2.59
N GLU A 64 -0.58 -19.81 -3.93
CA GLU A 64 0.31 -18.93 -4.69
C GLU A 64 -0.11 -17.46 -4.57
N ARG A 65 -1.42 -17.17 -4.51
CA ARG A 65 -1.92 -15.79 -4.32
C ARG A 65 -1.57 -15.24 -2.94
N SER A 66 -1.75 -16.04 -1.90
CA SER A 66 -1.43 -15.65 -0.51
C SER A 66 0.08 -15.61 -0.24
N LYS A 67 0.87 -16.40 -0.97
CA LYS A 67 2.34 -16.49 -0.82
C LYS A 67 3.04 -16.44 -2.18
N PRO A 68 3.27 -15.26 -2.76
CA PRO A 68 3.92 -15.14 -4.06
C PRO A 68 5.36 -15.70 -4.10
N ASP A 69 6.01 -15.80 -2.95
CA ASP A 69 7.37 -16.34 -2.79
C ASP A 69 7.50 -17.81 -3.23
N ILE A 70 6.40 -18.59 -3.23
CA ILE A 70 6.45 -20.00 -3.66
C ILE A 70 6.43 -20.18 -5.18
N ILE A 71 6.28 -19.08 -5.95
CA ILE A 71 6.16 -19.10 -7.42
C ILE A 71 7.52 -19.30 -8.08
N ASN A 72 7.90 -20.58 -8.21
CA ASN A 72 9.09 -21.03 -8.92
C ASN A 72 8.89 -21.08 -10.46
N GLY A 73 9.96 -21.40 -11.21
CA GLY A 73 9.93 -21.43 -12.67
C GLY A 73 8.90 -22.38 -13.30
N SER A 74 8.63 -23.53 -12.67
CA SER A 74 7.60 -24.47 -13.12
C SER A 74 6.20 -23.87 -12.99
N ARG A 75 5.91 -23.27 -11.83
CA ARG A 75 4.64 -22.56 -11.58
C ARG A 75 4.46 -21.38 -12.53
N ARG A 76 5.53 -20.61 -12.80
CA ARG A 76 5.47 -19.49 -13.76
C ARG A 76 5.09 -19.94 -15.15
N LYS A 77 5.68 -21.04 -15.66
CA LYS A 77 5.31 -21.61 -16.97
C LYS A 77 3.85 -22.05 -17.00
N ARG A 78 3.35 -22.67 -15.92
CA ARG A 78 1.95 -23.08 -15.79
C ARG A 78 1.00 -21.89 -15.80
N ILE A 79 1.29 -20.86 -15.00
CA ILE A 79 0.48 -19.64 -14.89
C ILE A 79 0.44 -18.91 -16.23
N ALA A 80 1.60 -18.66 -16.84
CA ALA A 80 1.72 -17.98 -18.13
C ALA A 80 0.91 -18.69 -19.24
N ARG A 81 0.99 -20.03 -19.31
CA ARG A 81 0.16 -20.83 -20.23
C ARG A 81 -1.33 -20.74 -19.92
N GLY A 82 -1.70 -20.76 -18.63
CA GLY A 82 -3.10 -20.67 -18.19
C GLY A 82 -3.72 -19.30 -18.43
N SER A 83 -2.92 -18.23 -18.39
CA SER A 83 -3.38 -16.85 -18.62
C SER A 83 -3.22 -16.37 -20.06
N GLY A 84 -2.62 -17.16 -20.95
CA GLY A 84 -2.31 -16.74 -22.32
C GLY A 84 -1.25 -15.63 -22.41
N THR A 85 -0.36 -15.54 -21.41
CA THR A 85 0.68 -14.50 -21.33
C THR A 85 2.08 -15.10 -21.38
N SER A 86 3.10 -14.24 -21.50
CA SER A 86 4.50 -14.67 -21.44
C SER A 86 5.00 -14.81 -19.99
N VAL A 87 6.03 -15.64 -19.79
CA VAL A 87 6.72 -15.76 -18.49
C VAL A 87 7.36 -14.43 -18.07
N GLU A 88 7.75 -13.60 -19.04
CA GLU A 88 8.34 -12.28 -18.81
C GLU A 88 7.30 -11.31 -18.25
N ALA A 89 6.10 -11.27 -18.83
CA ALA A 89 5.00 -10.46 -18.32
C ALA A 89 4.65 -10.86 -16.87
N LEU A 90 4.65 -12.15 -16.58
CA LEU A 90 4.45 -12.64 -15.21
C LEU A 90 5.59 -12.22 -14.27
N ASN A 91 6.84 -12.22 -14.73
CA ASN A 91 7.98 -11.75 -13.92
C ASN A 91 7.87 -10.25 -13.61
N GLN A 92 7.41 -9.45 -14.58
CA GLN A 92 7.17 -8.02 -14.38
C GLN A 92 6.06 -7.80 -13.34
N LEU A 93 4.95 -8.53 -13.44
CA LEU A 93 3.86 -8.47 -12.46
C LEU A 93 4.36 -8.78 -11.04
N LEU A 94 5.15 -9.85 -10.88
CA LEU A 94 5.68 -10.23 -9.56
C LEU A 94 6.63 -9.18 -8.99
N LYS A 95 7.43 -8.50 -9.83
CA LYS A 95 8.28 -7.38 -9.41
C LYS A 95 7.44 -6.20 -8.92
N GLN A 96 6.47 -5.76 -9.71
CA GLN A 96 5.57 -4.66 -9.36
C GLN A 96 4.81 -4.94 -8.05
N PHE A 97 4.33 -6.17 -7.87
CA PHE A 97 3.70 -6.60 -6.62
C PHE A 97 4.68 -6.51 -5.44
N ASN A 98 5.92 -6.99 -5.59
CA ASN A 98 6.91 -6.97 -4.51
C ASN A 98 7.30 -5.55 -4.09
N GLU A 99 7.45 -4.65 -5.05
CA GLU A 99 7.70 -3.22 -4.80
C GLU A 99 6.56 -2.61 -3.99
N MET A 100 5.32 -2.84 -4.41
CA MET A 100 4.16 -2.31 -3.71
C MET A 100 3.94 -2.94 -2.33
N SER A 101 4.14 -4.26 -2.21
CA SER A 101 4.08 -4.96 -0.93
C SER A 101 5.13 -4.44 0.05
N SER A 102 6.35 -4.17 -0.44
CA SER A 102 7.42 -3.55 0.36
C SER A 102 7.03 -2.14 0.81
N ALA A 103 6.49 -1.30 -0.09
CA ALA A 103 6.03 0.04 0.25
C ALA A 103 4.91 0.02 1.30
N ILE A 104 3.91 -0.85 1.15
CA ILE A 104 2.80 -1.02 2.10
C ILE A 104 3.33 -1.49 3.46
N ARG A 105 4.29 -2.43 3.50
CA ARG A 105 4.92 -2.88 4.74
C ARG A 105 5.71 -1.76 5.42
N GLN A 106 6.44 -0.95 4.67
CA GLN A 106 7.19 0.19 5.21
C GLN A 106 6.26 1.27 5.78
N PHE A 107 5.15 1.52 5.09
CA PHE A 107 4.13 2.46 5.55
C PHE A 107 3.41 1.95 6.80
N SER A 108 2.91 0.71 6.76
CA SER A 108 2.18 0.08 7.87
C SER A 108 3.05 -0.12 9.12
N SER A 109 4.36 -0.31 8.97
CA SER A 109 5.27 -0.44 10.11
C SER A 109 5.65 0.91 10.73
N GLY A 110 5.34 2.03 10.07
CA GLY A 110 5.74 3.36 10.51
C GLY A 110 7.26 3.52 10.65
N LYS A 111 8.04 2.68 9.93
CA LYS A 111 9.51 2.62 9.99
C LYS A 111 10.19 3.04 8.68
N GLY A 112 9.46 3.65 7.75
CA GLY A 112 10.03 4.21 6.53
C GLY A 112 10.73 5.57 6.74
N PRO A 113 11.57 6.02 5.79
CA PRO A 113 12.22 7.34 5.81
C PRO A 113 11.22 8.47 6.05
N LEU A 114 10.03 8.38 5.44
CA LEU A 114 8.94 9.32 5.63
C LEU A 114 8.42 9.32 7.07
N ALA A 115 8.27 8.15 7.70
CA ALA A 115 7.82 8.06 9.09
C ALA A 115 8.92 8.51 10.07
N GLN A 116 10.19 8.32 9.73
CA GLN A 116 11.32 8.84 10.50
C GLN A 116 11.40 10.36 10.39
N MET A 117 11.21 10.92 9.20
CA MET A 117 11.09 12.37 8.97
C MET A 117 9.90 12.95 9.73
N MET A 118 8.74 12.29 9.71
CA MET A 118 7.55 12.74 10.43
C MET A 118 7.72 12.67 11.95
N ARG A 119 8.42 11.65 12.47
CA ARG A 119 8.82 11.60 13.89
C ARG A 119 9.82 12.69 14.23
N GLN A 120 10.79 12.94 13.34
CA GLN A 120 11.81 13.96 13.54
C GLN A 120 11.14 15.34 13.58
N TYR A 121 10.24 15.62 12.64
CA TYR A 121 9.43 16.84 12.58
C TYR A 121 8.51 17.03 13.80
N ALA A 122 7.89 15.94 14.27
CA ALA A 122 7.10 15.95 15.50
C ALA A 122 7.96 16.08 16.77
N SER A 123 9.23 15.66 16.72
CA SER A 123 10.18 15.75 17.84
C SER A 123 10.93 17.08 17.91
N THR A 124 11.06 17.81 16.80
CA THR A 124 11.67 19.14 16.74
C THR A 124 10.65 20.27 16.91
N GLY A 125 9.41 19.98 17.31
CA GLY A 125 8.46 21.01 17.74
C GLY A 125 7.93 21.92 16.64
N GLY A 126 7.97 21.51 15.36
CA GLY A 126 7.31 22.26 14.28
C GLY A 126 7.90 23.62 13.93
N GLU A 127 9.11 23.97 14.39
CA GLU A 127 9.73 25.28 14.11
C GLU A 127 10.64 25.28 12.86
N GLY A 128 10.36 24.43 11.87
CA GLY A 128 11.32 24.13 10.80
C GLY A 128 11.01 24.60 9.38
N ILE A 129 9.78 25.02 9.05
CA ILE A 129 9.43 25.42 7.67
C ILE A 129 8.51 26.64 7.68
N GLN A 130 9.10 27.83 7.66
CA GLN A 130 8.40 29.04 7.22
C GLN A 130 8.13 28.88 5.72
N GLY A 131 6.88 28.57 5.34
CA GLY A 131 6.49 28.66 3.93
C GLY A 131 5.41 27.72 3.40
N MET A 132 4.83 26.80 4.19
CA MET A 132 3.68 26.01 3.71
C MET A 132 2.35 26.47 4.32
N PRO A 133 1.29 26.63 3.51
CA PRO A 133 -0.04 26.94 4.01
C PRO A 133 -0.55 25.80 4.89
N ALA A 134 -1.16 26.16 6.03
CA ALA A 134 -1.70 25.24 7.01
C ALA A 134 -2.71 24.27 6.35
N MET A 135 -2.43 22.97 6.41
CA MET A 135 -3.42 21.96 6.05
C MET A 135 -4.55 21.96 7.09
N PRO A 136 -5.82 21.87 6.68
CA PRO A 136 -6.95 21.83 7.60
C PRO A 136 -6.87 20.57 8.46
N ALA A 137 -7.06 20.75 9.76
CA ALA A 137 -7.02 19.68 10.74
C ALA A 137 -8.10 18.63 10.45
N ILE A 138 -7.69 17.40 10.12
CA ILE A 138 -8.59 16.25 10.15
C ILE A 138 -8.96 16.02 11.64
N PRO A 139 -10.26 15.94 12.00
CA PRO A 139 -10.65 15.71 13.38
C PRO A 139 -10.12 14.35 13.82
N ARG A 140 -9.26 14.35 14.85
CA ARG A 140 -8.89 13.12 15.55
C ARG A 140 -10.13 12.65 16.28
N THR A 141 -10.82 11.67 15.73
CA THR A 141 -11.86 10.94 16.46
C THR A 141 -11.20 10.32 17.70
N ALA A 142 -11.72 10.71 18.85
CA ALA A 142 -11.27 10.28 20.16
C ALA A 142 -11.43 8.75 20.26
N GLY A 143 -10.31 8.03 20.27
CA GLY A 143 -10.30 6.59 20.44
C GLY A 143 -8.96 6.11 21.01
N GLY A 144 -8.96 5.79 22.31
CA GLY A 144 -7.96 4.90 22.92
C GLY A 144 -6.72 5.59 23.49
N GLY A 145 -6.82 6.08 24.73
CA GLY A 145 -5.65 6.50 25.51
C GLY A 145 -4.68 5.35 25.75
N LYS A 146 -3.45 5.48 25.23
CA LYS A 146 -2.29 4.71 25.73
C LYS A 146 -1.53 5.58 26.72
N LYS A 147 -1.82 5.35 28.01
CA LYS A 147 -1.00 5.82 29.13
C LYS A 147 0.44 5.36 28.90
N THR A 148 1.35 6.31 28.80
CA THR A 148 2.78 6.09 28.69
C THR A 148 3.30 5.37 29.94
N GLY A 149 4.17 4.38 29.76
CA GLY A 149 4.66 3.44 30.77
C GLY A 149 5.50 4.04 31.92
N LYS A 150 5.45 5.36 32.15
CA LYS A 150 6.16 6.02 33.26
C LYS A 150 5.32 6.12 34.54
N ALA A 151 3.99 6.02 34.48
CA ALA A 151 3.12 6.06 35.67
C ALA A 151 2.98 4.68 36.37
N ALA A 152 2.92 3.58 35.61
CA ALA A 152 2.74 2.23 36.17
C ALA A 152 3.93 1.72 37.00
N ARG A 153 5.13 2.30 36.80
CA ARG A 153 6.35 1.88 37.52
C ARG A 153 6.50 2.55 38.90
N LYS A 154 5.77 3.64 39.17
CA LYS A 154 5.83 4.36 40.46
C LYS A 154 4.89 3.75 41.50
N GLU A 155 3.80 3.11 41.07
CA GLU A 155 2.80 2.53 41.97
C GLU A 155 3.24 1.16 42.52
N LYS A 156 3.83 0.29 41.68
CA LYS A 156 4.41 -1.01 42.13
C LYS A 156 5.57 -0.86 43.12
N ARG A 157 6.27 0.27 43.11
CA ARG A 157 7.41 0.53 44.02
C ARG A 157 6.97 1.02 45.40
N LYS A 158 5.76 1.60 45.53
CA LYS A 158 5.18 2.03 46.82
C LYS A 158 4.47 0.89 47.55
N GLN A 159 3.84 -0.06 46.85
CA GLN A 159 3.21 -1.22 47.49
C GLN A 159 4.24 -2.22 48.07
N LYS A 160 5.36 -2.47 47.38
CA LYS A 160 6.43 -3.35 47.89
C LYS A 160 7.20 -2.78 49.08
N ALA A 161 7.16 -1.47 49.30
CA ALA A 161 7.80 -0.81 50.45
C ALA A 161 6.93 -0.82 51.72
N ARG A 162 5.62 -1.13 51.60
CA ARG A 162 4.70 -1.18 52.75
C ARG A 162 4.45 -2.60 53.27
N SER A 163 4.70 -3.65 52.49
CA SER A 163 4.47 -5.04 52.92
C SER A 163 5.70 -5.74 53.52
N GLY A 164 6.77 -5.01 53.83
CA GLY A 164 8.04 -5.55 54.34
C GLY A 164 8.39 -5.11 55.76
N ARG A 165 7.44 -4.57 56.53
CA ARG A 165 7.69 -4.13 57.90
C ARG A 165 6.51 -4.46 58.81
N ARG A 166 6.35 -5.75 59.09
CA ARG A 166 5.90 -6.35 60.35
C ARG A 166 5.66 -7.84 60.11
#